data_AF-A0A0M3JVJ8-F1
#
_entry.id   AF-A0A0M3JVJ8-F1
#
_cell.length_a   1.000
_cell.length_b   1.000
_cell.length_c   1.000
_cell.angle_alpha   90.00
_cell.angle_beta   90.00
_cell.angle_gamma   90.00
#
_symmetry.space_group_name_H-M   'P 1'
#
loop_
_entity.id
_entity.type
_entity.pdbx_description
1 polymer ?
#
loop_
_entity_poly.entity_id
_entity_poly.type
_entity_poly.pdbx_seq_one_letter_code
_entity_poly.pdbx_strand_id
1 'polypeptide(L)'
;MASSSCVTTAQSHDSDTDVSTQPNDVDIVRMIQLSEGRLPSSKDKNCWDLHSQAQLAVSEDVIQKLRHSNEQMTIIFDELSIWNRLPLRFWLRSAAASIFTHEPLYRLWDKICSCTAEGVISILKTILVSFLCEIGPRIAANQKTKEKCPSEVRLTVEMENMIITRSIETVSGSGRLTARKCD
;
A
#
# COMPACT_ATOMS: atom_id res chain seq x y z
N MET A 1 -54.40 9.87 47.80
CA MET A 1 -54.21 11.29 47.45
C MET A 1 -53.25 11.34 46.27
N ALA A 2 -53.50 12.21 45.27
CA ALA A 2 -52.71 12.39 44.04
C ALA A 2 -52.59 11.11 43.13
N SER A 3 -52.63 11.14 41.79
CA SER A 3 -52.33 12.16 40.75
C SER A 3 -50.82 12.41 40.56
N SER A 4 -50.26 12.54 39.34
CA SER A 4 -50.87 12.62 37.99
C SER A 4 -49.93 12.16 36.85
N SER A 5 -50.45 12.18 35.62
CA SER A 5 -49.82 12.37 34.29
C SER A 5 -48.49 13.18 34.22
N CYS A 6 -47.63 13.18 33.18
CA CYS A 6 -47.35 12.40 31.94
C CYS A 6 -45.93 12.87 31.45
N VAL A 7 -45.42 12.92 30.19
CA VAL A 7 -45.89 12.74 28.79
C VAL A 7 -44.70 12.37 27.85
N THR A 8 -44.71 12.76 26.56
CA THR A 8 -43.68 12.56 25.52
C THR A 8 -42.41 13.43 25.77
N THR A 9 -41.27 13.31 25.08
CA THR A 9 -41.02 13.02 23.65
C THR A 9 -39.61 12.47 23.39
N ALA A 10 -39.37 11.92 22.20
CA ALA A 10 -38.14 11.25 21.78
C ALA A 10 -36.88 12.15 21.75
N GLN A 11 -35.72 11.49 21.86
CA GLN A 11 -34.58 11.81 21.01
C GLN A 11 -33.82 10.53 20.63
N SER A 12 -33.29 10.52 19.41
CA SER A 12 -32.57 9.40 18.81
C SER A 12 -31.12 9.36 19.27
N HIS A 13 -30.56 8.16 19.35
CA HIS A 13 -29.20 7.95 18.92
C HIS A 13 -29.14 6.62 18.18
N ASP A 14 -28.88 6.67 16.87
CA ASP A 14 -28.33 5.51 16.19
C ASP A 14 -27.00 5.18 16.86
N SER A 15 -26.89 3.95 17.34
CA SER A 15 -25.58 3.34 17.54
C SER A 15 -25.07 2.94 16.17
N ASP A 16 -24.47 3.89 15.46
CA ASP A 16 -23.52 3.59 14.38
C ASP A 16 -22.37 2.79 15.02
N THR A 17 -22.58 1.48 15.13
CA THR A 17 -21.50 0.52 15.37
C THR A 17 -20.50 0.75 14.27
N ASP A 18 -19.32 1.26 14.62
CA ASP A 18 -18.17 1.39 13.75
C ASP A 18 -17.80 0.00 13.23
N VAL A 19 -18.40 -0.38 12.11
CA VAL A 19 -18.08 -1.61 11.39
C VAL A 19 -16.71 -1.37 10.78
N SER A 20 -15.70 -1.70 11.57
CA SER A 20 -14.31 -1.86 11.14
C SER A 20 -14.32 -2.76 9.92
N THR A 21 -14.34 -2.15 8.73
CA THR A 21 -14.60 -2.83 7.47
C THR A 21 -13.31 -3.46 6.98
N GLN A 22 -12.86 -4.46 7.75
CA GLN A 22 -11.93 -5.47 7.26
C GLN A 22 -12.59 -6.09 6.01
N PRO A 23 -11.87 -6.18 4.88
CA PRO A 23 -12.43 -6.80 3.68
C PRO A 23 -12.82 -8.23 4.03
N ASN A 24 -14.10 -8.56 3.87
CA ASN A 24 -14.59 -9.87 4.26
C ASN A 24 -14.09 -10.95 3.28
N ASP A 25 -14.28 -12.23 3.60
CA ASP A 25 -13.80 -13.32 2.74
C ASP A 25 -14.32 -13.18 1.29
N VAL A 26 -15.53 -12.65 1.08
CA VAL A 26 -16.08 -12.36 -0.25
C VAL A 26 -15.31 -11.24 -0.97
N ASP A 27 -14.81 -10.22 -0.26
CA ASP A 27 -14.02 -9.13 -0.84
C ASP A 27 -12.60 -9.59 -1.19
N ILE A 28 -12.00 -10.42 -0.34
CA ILE A 28 -10.70 -11.06 -0.60
C ILE A 28 -10.81 -12.01 -1.80
N VAL A 29 -11.88 -12.82 -1.87
CA VAL A 29 -12.19 -13.65 -3.04
C VAL A 29 -12.49 -12.77 -4.25
N ARG A 30 -13.14 -11.61 -4.10
CA ARG A 30 -13.36 -10.65 -5.21
C ARG A 30 -12.07 -10.05 -5.71
N MET A 31 -11.09 -9.77 -4.86
CA MET A 31 -9.75 -9.35 -5.30
C MET A 31 -9.06 -10.47 -6.09
N ILE A 32 -9.19 -11.72 -5.64
CA ILE A 32 -8.74 -12.93 -6.37
C ILE A 32 -9.54 -13.11 -7.69
N GLN A 33 -10.74 -12.53 -7.80
CA GLN A 33 -11.59 -12.58 -9.00
C GLN A 33 -11.40 -11.43 -9.99
N LEU A 34 -11.09 -10.23 -9.52
CA LEU A 34 -10.68 -9.08 -10.34
C LEU A 34 -9.22 -9.24 -10.84
N SER A 35 -8.50 -10.21 -10.28
CA SER A 35 -7.27 -10.80 -10.84
C SER A 35 -7.51 -11.99 -11.80
N GLU A 36 -8.74 -12.12 -12.33
CA GLU A 36 -9.26 -13.13 -13.28
C GLU A 36 -9.78 -14.47 -12.72
N GLY A 37 -9.80 -14.67 -11.40
CA GLY A 37 -10.88 -15.42 -10.73
C GLY A 37 -11.01 -16.91 -10.93
N ARG A 38 -10.12 -17.51 -11.71
CA ARG A 38 -9.85 -18.94 -11.60
C ARG A 38 -8.93 -19.13 -10.39
N LEU A 39 -9.28 -20.07 -9.51
CA LEU A 39 -8.23 -20.77 -8.75
C LEU A 39 -7.19 -21.22 -9.79
N PRO A 40 -5.89 -20.89 -9.61
CA PRO A 40 -4.91 -21.07 -10.66
C PRO A 40 -4.89 -22.52 -11.11
N SER A 41 -5.38 -22.74 -12.33
CA SER A 41 -5.25 -24.00 -13.04
C SER A 41 -3.78 -24.39 -13.01
N SER A 42 -3.46 -25.66 -12.77
CA SER A 42 -2.07 -26.16 -12.79
C SER A 42 -1.38 -26.02 -14.17
N LYS A 43 -2.07 -25.43 -15.15
CA LYS A 43 -1.63 -25.12 -16.51
C LYS A 43 -1.47 -23.61 -16.76
N ASP A 44 -2.16 -22.74 -16.01
CA ASP A 44 -2.20 -21.29 -16.24
C ASP A 44 -1.20 -20.56 -15.34
N LYS A 45 0.01 -20.32 -15.86
CA LYS A 45 1.18 -19.93 -15.05
C LYS A 45 1.37 -18.43 -14.78
N ASN A 46 0.65 -17.56 -15.51
CA ASN A 46 1.18 -16.21 -15.81
C ASN A 46 0.31 -15.01 -15.39
N CYS A 47 -0.88 -15.18 -14.78
CA CYS A 47 -1.77 -14.04 -14.54
C CYS A 47 -1.23 -13.04 -13.49
N TRP A 48 -0.70 -13.53 -12.36
CA TRP A 48 -0.22 -12.69 -11.25
C TRP A 48 1.11 -13.14 -10.60
N ASP A 49 1.78 -14.17 -11.13
CA ASP A 49 3.19 -14.40 -10.78
C ASP A 49 4.05 -13.33 -11.47
N LEU A 50 4.14 -12.15 -10.85
CA LEU A 50 5.27 -11.26 -11.06
C LEU A 50 6.50 -12.06 -10.64
N HIS A 51 7.16 -12.70 -11.61
CA HIS A 51 8.04 -13.83 -11.37
C HIS A 51 9.12 -13.51 -10.33
N SER A 52 9.64 -14.51 -9.60
CA SER A 52 10.58 -14.30 -8.49
C SER A 52 11.76 -13.37 -8.84
N GLN A 53 12.24 -13.43 -10.08
CA GLN A 53 13.27 -12.55 -10.64
C GLN A 53 12.79 -11.12 -10.94
N ALA A 54 11.55 -10.94 -11.41
CA ALA A 54 10.96 -9.62 -11.63
C ALA A 54 10.68 -8.88 -10.30
N GLN A 55 10.22 -9.59 -9.27
CA GLN A 55 10.14 -9.03 -7.90
C GLN A 55 11.51 -8.57 -7.39
N LEU A 56 12.55 -9.35 -7.65
CA LEU A 56 13.92 -9.03 -7.25
C LEU A 56 14.42 -7.78 -7.99
N ALA A 57 14.36 -7.77 -9.32
CA ALA A 57 14.79 -6.63 -10.14
C ALA A 57 14.03 -5.32 -9.83
N VAL A 58 12.72 -5.39 -9.54
CA VAL A 58 11.96 -4.20 -9.11
C VAL A 58 12.40 -3.75 -7.70
N SER A 59 12.69 -4.67 -6.79
CA SER A 59 13.21 -4.34 -5.44
C SER A 59 14.60 -3.71 -5.51
N GLU A 60 15.48 -4.25 -6.35
CA GLU A 60 16.84 -3.74 -6.59
C GLU A 60 16.83 -2.34 -7.21
N ASP A 61 15.96 -2.07 -8.19
CA ASP A 61 15.80 -0.72 -8.75
C ASP A 61 15.23 0.27 -7.72
N VAL A 62 14.27 -0.13 -6.88
CA VAL A 62 13.78 0.70 -5.77
C VAL A 62 14.93 1.08 -4.83
N ILE A 63 15.75 0.13 -4.40
CA ILE A 63 16.95 0.38 -3.58
C ILE A 63 17.91 1.31 -4.33
N GLN A 64 18.23 1.01 -5.59
CA GLN A 64 19.22 1.76 -6.36
C GLN A 64 18.75 3.20 -6.65
N LYS A 65 17.46 3.45 -6.83
CA LYS A 65 16.91 4.81 -6.88
C LYS A 65 17.10 5.56 -5.56
N LEU A 66 16.77 4.92 -4.44
CA LEU A 66 16.94 5.51 -3.11
C LEU A 66 18.41 5.85 -2.81
N ARG A 67 19.37 5.01 -3.28
CA ARG A 67 20.80 5.30 -3.23
C ARG A 67 21.20 6.62 -3.90
N HIS A 68 20.56 6.97 -5.02
CA HIS A 68 20.83 8.22 -5.72
C HIS A 68 20.05 9.42 -5.15
N SER A 69 18.91 9.21 -4.49
CA SER A 69 18.04 10.30 -4.02
C SER A 69 18.19 10.64 -2.53
N ASN A 70 18.83 9.79 -1.71
CA ASN A 70 18.93 10.00 -0.27
C ASN A 70 20.22 9.39 0.32
N GLU A 71 21.35 10.09 0.13
CA GLU A 71 22.70 9.63 0.47
C GLU A 71 22.89 9.28 1.95
N GLN A 72 22.54 10.18 2.89
CA GLN A 72 22.76 9.93 4.32
C GLN A 72 21.91 8.77 4.87
N MET A 73 20.67 8.60 4.38
CA MET A 73 19.84 7.45 4.70
C MET A 73 20.49 6.16 4.15
N THR A 74 21.02 6.22 2.93
CA THR A 74 21.65 5.09 2.24
C THR A 74 22.89 4.60 2.96
N ILE A 75 23.79 5.50 3.37
CA ILE A 75 24.99 5.15 4.16
C ILE A 75 24.59 4.34 5.40
N ILE A 76 23.61 4.82 6.18
CA ILE A 76 23.14 4.14 7.40
C ILE A 76 22.46 2.80 7.07
N PHE A 77 21.74 2.70 5.95
CA PHE A 77 21.06 1.48 5.53
C PHE A 77 22.03 0.42 4.99
N ASP A 78 23.13 0.81 4.36
CA ASP A 78 24.20 -0.09 3.92
C ASP A 78 25.08 -0.51 5.12
N GLU A 79 25.53 0.42 5.97
CA GLU A 79 26.28 0.14 7.22
C GLU A 79 25.56 -0.87 8.13
N LEU A 80 24.24 -0.69 8.31
CA LEU A 80 23.42 -1.53 9.19
C LEU A 80 22.69 -2.66 8.45
N SER A 81 23.00 -2.88 7.17
CA SER A 81 22.39 -3.91 6.30
C SER A 81 20.85 -3.92 6.31
N ILE A 82 20.23 -2.74 6.46
CA ILE A 82 18.77 -2.56 6.58
C ILE A 82 18.06 -2.95 5.29
N TRP A 83 18.67 -2.71 4.12
CA TRP A 83 18.11 -3.10 2.82
C TRP A 83 17.69 -4.58 2.76
N ASN A 84 18.52 -5.48 3.29
CA ASN A 84 18.27 -6.92 3.33
C ASN A 84 17.16 -7.32 4.33
N ARG A 85 16.73 -6.39 5.18
CA ARG A 85 15.69 -6.56 6.21
C ARG A 85 14.36 -5.91 5.82
N LEU A 86 14.33 -5.09 4.76
CA LEU A 86 13.09 -4.52 4.22
C LEU A 86 12.33 -5.59 3.42
N PRO A 87 11.06 -5.89 3.75
CA PRO A 87 10.29 -6.89 3.02
C PRO A 87 9.70 -6.33 1.71
N LEU A 88 10.52 -5.65 0.89
CA LEU A 88 10.15 -5.05 -0.41
C LEU A 88 9.34 -6.00 -1.30
N ARG A 89 9.77 -7.26 -1.38
CA ARG A 89 9.10 -8.31 -2.18
C ARG A 89 7.72 -8.68 -1.63
N PHE A 90 7.50 -8.58 -0.31
CA PHE A 90 6.16 -8.73 0.28
C PHE A 90 5.29 -7.54 -0.14
N TRP A 91 5.81 -6.32 0.02
CA TRP A 91 5.09 -5.09 -0.31
C TRP A 91 4.69 -5.01 -1.80
N LEU A 92 5.53 -5.53 -2.70
CA LEU A 92 5.20 -5.70 -4.11
C LEU A 92 4.06 -6.73 -4.32
N ARG A 93 4.20 -7.97 -3.80
CA ARG A 93 3.16 -9.01 -3.99
C ARG A 93 1.83 -8.71 -3.29
N SER A 94 1.82 -7.81 -2.31
CA SER A 94 0.60 -7.37 -1.60
C SER A 94 0.03 -6.07 -2.16
N ALA A 95 0.52 -5.56 -3.30
CA ALA A 95 0.13 -4.25 -3.85
C ALA A 95 0.10 -3.13 -2.78
N ALA A 96 1.16 -3.07 -1.96
CA ALA A 96 1.37 -2.17 -0.82
C ALA A 96 0.36 -2.26 0.36
N ALA A 97 -0.55 -3.24 0.40
CA ALA A 97 -1.55 -3.38 1.47
C ALA A 97 -1.01 -3.55 2.89
N SER A 98 0.20 -4.06 3.06
CA SER A 98 0.85 -4.18 4.38
C SER A 98 1.60 -2.91 4.82
N ILE A 99 1.54 -1.83 4.02
CA ILE A 99 2.14 -0.53 4.31
C ILE A 99 1.07 0.47 4.74
N PHE A 100 0.03 0.62 3.92
CA PHE A 100 -0.96 1.70 4.02
C PHE A 100 -2.23 1.30 4.77
N THR A 101 -2.91 2.30 5.32
CA THR A 101 -4.26 2.18 5.87
C THR A 101 -5.32 2.01 4.76
N HIS A 102 -6.51 1.52 5.13
CA HIS A 102 -7.54 1.08 4.18
C HIS A 102 -8.01 2.17 3.19
N GLU A 103 -8.27 3.39 3.66
CA GLU A 103 -8.76 4.50 2.82
C GLU A 103 -7.77 4.89 1.71
N PRO A 104 -6.49 5.24 2.00
CA PRO A 104 -5.48 5.45 0.97
C PRO A 104 -5.28 4.23 0.05
N LEU A 105 -5.35 3.02 0.62
CA LEU A 105 -5.16 1.77 -0.13
C LEU A 105 -6.25 1.53 -1.18
N TYR A 106 -7.53 1.80 -0.89
CA TYR A 106 -8.61 1.65 -1.86
C TYR A 106 -8.41 2.58 -3.08
N ARG A 107 -7.92 3.80 -2.87
CA ARG A 107 -7.58 4.75 -3.93
C ARG A 107 -6.43 4.28 -4.81
N LEU A 108 -5.43 3.61 -4.21
CA LEU A 108 -4.35 2.96 -4.95
C LEU A 108 -4.87 1.77 -5.78
N TRP A 109 -5.74 0.94 -5.20
CA TRP A 109 -6.25 -0.27 -5.83
C TRP A 109 -7.21 0.01 -6.99
N ASP A 110 -8.13 0.98 -6.86
CA ASP A 110 -8.92 1.48 -7.98
C ASP A 110 -8.02 1.85 -9.18
N LYS A 111 -6.95 2.60 -8.92
CA LYS A 111 -6.02 2.98 -9.98
C LYS A 111 -5.28 1.77 -10.56
N ILE A 112 -4.75 0.87 -9.73
CA ILE A 112 -4.05 -0.36 -10.16
C ILE A 112 -4.93 -1.24 -11.05
N CYS A 113 -6.21 -1.42 -10.70
CA CYS A 113 -7.16 -2.20 -11.50
C CYS A 113 -7.33 -1.65 -12.94
N SER A 114 -7.26 -0.33 -13.12
CA SER A 114 -7.35 0.30 -14.46
C SER A 114 -6.07 0.20 -15.32
N CYS A 115 -4.96 -0.31 -14.78
CA CYS A 115 -3.64 -0.30 -15.43
C CYS A 115 -3.32 -1.58 -16.23
N THR A 116 -2.48 -1.44 -17.25
CA THR A 116 -1.63 -2.55 -17.75
C THR A 116 -0.61 -3.00 -16.69
N ALA A 117 -0.03 -4.19 -16.85
CA ALA A 117 0.99 -4.72 -15.93
C ALA A 117 2.19 -3.76 -15.74
N GLU A 118 2.70 -3.15 -16.81
CA GLU A 118 3.74 -2.12 -16.75
C GLU A 118 3.30 -0.87 -15.98
N GLY A 119 2.04 -0.46 -16.13
CA GLY A 119 1.44 0.61 -15.34
C GLY A 119 1.41 0.28 -13.84
N VAL A 120 0.98 -0.95 -13.47
CA VAL A 120 0.97 -1.43 -12.07
C VAL A 120 2.38 -1.45 -11.49
N ILE A 121 3.36 -2.02 -12.22
CA ILE A 121 4.77 -2.06 -11.81
C ILE A 121 5.29 -0.64 -11.61
N SER A 122 5.03 0.28 -12.56
CA SER A 122 5.50 1.66 -12.46
C SER A 122 4.86 2.42 -11.29
N ILE A 123 3.58 2.20 -10.98
CA ILE A 123 2.91 2.79 -9.81
C ILE A 123 3.50 2.25 -8.51
N LEU A 124 3.52 0.93 -8.30
CA LEU A 124 4.03 0.31 -7.08
C LEU A 124 5.50 0.68 -6.83
N LYS A 125 6.33 0.67 -7.88
CA LYS A 125 7.74 1.07 -7.84
C LYS A 125 7.93 2.54 -7.46
N THR A 126 7.05 3.43 -7.92
CA THR A 126 7.09 4.86 -7.55
C THR A 126 6.68 5.06 -6.10
N ILE A 127 5.59 4.41 -5.68
CA ILE A 127 5.07 4.46 -4.31
C ILE A 127 6.09 3.94 -3.30
N LEU A 128 6.77 2.81 -3.57
CA LEU A 128 7.78 2.28 -2.65
C LEU A 128 9.00 3.20 -2.51
N VAL A 129 9.43 3.89 -3.58
CA VAL A 129 10.48 4.91 -3.49
C VAL A 129 9.98 6.12 -2.68
N SER A 130 8.80 6.67 -2.97
CA SER A 130 8.26 7.82 -2.23
C SER A 130 7.99 7.51 -0.75
N PHE A 131 7.49 6.31 -0.44
CA PHE A 131 7.31 5.83 0.92
C PHE A 131 8.64 5.70 1.68
N LEU A 132 9.65 5.06 1.08
CA LEU A 132 10.95 4.89 1.73
C LEU A 132 11.76 6.19 1.84
N CYS A 133 11.57 7.16 0.95
CA CYS A 133 12.11 8.51 1.15
C CYS A 133 11.55 9.18 2.42
N GLU A 134 10.29 8.93 2.78
CA GLU A 134 9.61 9.57 3.92
C GLU A 134 9.86 8.82 5.25
N ILE A 135 9.77 7.49 5.27
CA ILE A 135 10.00 6.69 6.49
C ILE A 135 11.46 6.29 6.72
N GLY A 136 12.28 6.22 5.66
CA GLY A 136 13.64 5.71 5.73
C GLY A 136 14.59 6.52 6.63
N PRO A 137 14.58 7.88 6.57
CA PRO A 137 15.35 8.70 7.52
C PRO A 137 14.92 8.49 8.98
N ARG A 138 13.63 8.21 9.21
CA ARG A 138 13.08 7.91 10.55
C ARG A 138 13.54 6.54 11.05
N ILE A 139 13.56 5.52 10.19
CA ILE A 139 14.17 4.22 10.49
C ILE A 139 15.67 4.39 10.82
N ALA A 140 16.41 5.16 10.01
CA ALA A 140 17.83 5.39 10.19
C ALA A 140 18.15 6.05 11.54
N ALA A 141 17.34 7.02 11.98
CA ALA A 141 17.44 7.62 13.30
C ALA A 141 17.16 6.60 14.42
N ASN A 142 16.04 5.86 14.34
CA ASN A 142 15.64 4.89 15.35
C ASN A 142 16.62 3.71 15.52
N GLN A 143 17.36 3.34 14.48
CA GLN A 143 18.44 2.34 14.62
C GLN A 143 19.67 2.91 15.35
N LYS A 144 19.99 4.20 15.19
CA LYS A 144 21.11 4.83 15.91
C LYS A 144 20.85 4.95 17.42
N THR A 145 19.59 5.12 17.84
CA THR A 145 19.21 5.10 19.27
C THR A 145 18.96 3.69 19.83
N LYS A 146 18.89 2.66 18.96
CA LYS A 146 18.51 1.27 19.26
C LYS A 146 17.08 1.06 19.78
N GLU A 147 16.21 2.07 19.72
CA GLU A 147 14.94 2.04 20.47
C GLU A 147 13.84 1.16 19.87
N LYS A 148 13.82 0.96 18.53
CA LYS A 148 12.69 0.28 17.84
C LYS A 148 13.12 -0.61 16.67
N CYS A 149 12.26 -1.57 16.34
CA CYS A 149 12.36 -2.32 15.08
C CYS A 149 11.96 -1.43 13.89
N PRO A 150 12.58 -1.55 12.69
CA PRO A 150 12.22 -0.75 11.52
C PRO A 150 10.73 -0.80 11.12
N SER A 151 10.02 -1.88 11.47
CA SER A 151 8.61 -2.11 11.15
C SER A 151 7.60 -1.29 11.95
N GLU A 152 8.02 -0.53 12.97
CA GLU A 152 7.11 0.31 13.79
C GLU A 152 6.92 1.72 13.25
N VAL A 153 7.68 2.14 12.23
CA VAL A 153 7.56 3.48 11.65
C VAL A 153 6.37 3.54 10.68
N ARG A 154 5.22 4.01 11.17
CA ARG A 154 4.04 4.34 10.35
C ARG A 154 3.98 5.82 9.97
N LEU A 155 3.20 6.10 8.94
CA LEU A 155 2.82 7.43 8.49
C LEU A 155 1.47 7.84 9.09
N THR A 156 1.08 9.10 8.87
CA THR A 156 -0.29 9.57 9.09
C THR A 156 -1.09 9.41 7.80
N VAL A 157 -2.42 9.27 7.90
CA VAL A 157 -3.30 8.97 6.75
C VAL A 157 -3.24 10.06 5.66
N GLU A 158 -2.95 11.30 6.03
CA GLU A 158 -2.75 12.42 5.10
C GLU A 158 -1.45 12.25 4.30
N MET A 159 -0.38 11.79 4.93
CA MET A 159 0.91 11.53 4.26
C MET A 159 0.83 10.30 3.36
N GLU A 160 0.12 9.26 3.78
CA GLU A 160 -0.19 8.09 2.95
C GLU A 160 -0.97 8.50 1.68
N ASN A 161 -2.04 9.28 1.86
CA ASN A 161 -2.80 9.87 0.75
C ASN A 161 -1.93 10.75 -0.17
N MET A 162 -1.03 11.57 0.39
CA MET A 162 -0.12 12.43 -0.38
C MET A 162 0.84 11.61 -1.25
N ILE A 163 1.45 10.57 -0.69
CA ILE A 163 2.39 9.67 -1.39
C ILE A 163 1.68 8.94 -2.53
N ILE A 164 0.50 8.37 -2.27
CA ILE A 164 -0.27 7.64 -3.29
C ILE A 164 -0.73 8.57 -4.41
N THR A 165 -1.29 9.74 -4.06
CA THR A 165 -1.76 10.73 -5.05
C THR A 165 -0.62 11.22 -5.93
N ARG A 166 0.48 11.72 -5.34
CA ARG A 166 1.65 12.20 -6.10
C ARG A 166 2.28 11.11 -6.96
N SER A 167 2.29 9.86 -6.51
CA SER A 167 2.82 8.74 -7.30
C SER A 167 1.95 8.42 -8.51
N ILE A 168 0.63 8.41 -8.34
CA ILE A 168 -0.33 8.22 -9.43
C ILE A 168 -0.20 9.36 -10.45
N GLU A 169 -0.12 10.62 -10.01
CA GLU A 169 0.10 11.79 -10.86
C GLU A 169 1.42 11.70 -11.64
N THR A 170 2.51 11.34 -10.96
CA THR A 170 3.85 11.19 -11.56
C THR A 170 3.85 10.14 -12.67
N VAL A 171 3.22 8.98 -12.45
CA VAL A 171 3.12 7.93 -13.47
C VAL A 171 2.15 8.34 -14.59
N SER A 172 1.07 9.06 -14.27
CA SER A 172 0.11 9.59 -15.26
C SER A 172 0.78 10.56 -16.22
N GLY A 173 1.45 11.60 -15.70
CA GLY A 173 2.17 12.60 -16.50
C GLY A 173 3.34 12.03 -17.32
N SER A 174 3.89 10.88 -16.90
CA SER A 174 4.95 10.19 -17.66
C SER A 174 4.48 9.43 -18.91
N GLY A 175 3.17 9.38 -19.18
CA GLY A 175 2.59 8.62 -20.31
C GLY A 175 2.65 7.09 -20.17
N ARG A 176 3.27 6.57 -19.11
CA ARG A 176 3.42 5.12 -18.84
C ARG A 176 2.12 4.47 -18.38
N LEU A 177 1.15 5.28 -17.95
CA LEU A 177 -0.16 4.84 -17.53
C LEU A 177 -1.04 4.54 -18.75
N THR A 178 -0.70 3.46 -19.46
CA THR A 178 -1.62 2.81 -20.40
C THR A 178 -2.77 2.22 -19.59
N ALA A 179 -3.94 2.84 -19.72
CA ALA A 179 -5.18 2.24 -19.26
C ALA A 179 -5.43 0.95 -20.05
N ARG A 180 -6.03 -0.06 -19.41
CA ARG A 180 -6.58 -1.19 -20.16
C ARG A 180 -7.66 -0.66 -21.11
N LYS A 181 -7.66 -1.10 -22.36
CA LYS A 181 -8.91 -1.11 -23.12
C LYS A 181 -9.81 -2.15 -22.45
N CYS A 182 -11.01 -1.72 -22.07
CA CYS A 182 -12.13 -2.65 -21.99
C CYS A 182 -12.63 -2.83 -23.42
N ASP A 183 -12.59 -4.06 -23.93
CA ASP A 183 -13.31 -4.48 -25.13
C ASP A 183 -14.76 -4.87 -24.76
#